data_AF-A0A6N0JHN8-F1
#
_entry.id   AF-A0A6N0JHN8-F1
#
_cell.length_a   1.000
_cell.length_b   1.000
_cell.length_c   1.000
_cell.angle_alpha   90.00
_cell.angle_beta   90.00
_cell.angle_gamma   90.00
#
_symmetry.space_group_name_H-M   'P 1'
#
loop_
_entity.id
_entity.type
_entity.pdbx_description
1 polymer ?
#
loop_
_entity_poly.entity_id
_entity_poly.type
_entity_poly.pdbx_seq_one_letter_code
_entity_poly.pdbx_strand_id
1 'polypeptide(L)'
;MNDSIEARAATGLALLEQLERLLNAQNERNWLRGVRAAIAELRQPDSSANAAGFENARSIYLSMTSGGRGFSEYFIWDSDEDTSLSANSKLDQIRKSLWLLFNPDR
;
A
#
# COMPACT_ATOMS: atom_id res chain seq x y z
N MET A 1 -22.49 -0.42 4.41
CA MET A 1 -22.13 -1.52 3.48
C MET A 1 -21.20 -2.43 4.24
N ASN A 2 -21.61 -3.68 4.50
CA ASN A 2 -20.66 -4.71 4.93
C ASN A 2 -19.87 -5.08 3.68
N ASP A 3 -18.80 -4.34 3.40
CA ASP A 3 -17.85 -4.77 2.38
C ASP A 3 -17.24 -6.07 2.88
N SER A 4 -17.52 -7.16 2.15
CA SER A 4 -17.05 -8.49 2.53
C SER A 4 -15.53 -8.50 2.58
N ILE A 5 -14.95 -9.39 3.37
CA ILE A 5 -13.49 -9.50 3.51
C ILE A 5 -12.82 -9.77 2.14
N GLU A 6 -13.51 -10.43 1.22
CA GLU A 6 -13.09 -10.66 -0.16
C GLU A 6 -13.01 -9.36 -0.96
N ALA A 7 -14.03 -8.50 -0.87
CA ALA A 7 -14.02 -7.19 -1.53
C ALA A 7 -12.87 -6.33 -0.98
N ARG A 8 -12.69 -6.33 0.35
CA ARG A 8 -11.59 -5.61 0.99
C ARG A 8 -10.22 -6.15 0.58
N ALA A 9 -10.06 -7.46 0.46
CA ALA A 9 -8.83 -8.08 -0.01
C ALA A 9 -8.52 -7.72 -1.47
N ALA A 10 -9.52 -7.72 -2.35
CA ALA A 10 -9.35 -7.29 -3.73
C ALA A 10 -8.95 -5.81 -3.85
N THR A 11 -9.62 -4.93 -3.11
CA THR A 11 -9.26 -3.51 -3.05
C THR A 11 -7.84 -3.32 -2.50
N GLY A 12 -7.48 -4.04 -1.43
CA GLY A 12 -6.16 -3.97 -0.82
C GLY A 12 -5.05 -4.41 -1.77
N LEU A 13 -5.25 -5.52 -2.48
CA LEU A 13 -4.31 -6.01 -3.48
C LEU A 13 -4.09 -4.98 -4.59
N ALA A 14 -5.18 -4.43 -5.16
CA ALA A 14 -5.10 -3.45 -6.23
C ALA A 14 -4.39 -2.14 -5.80
N LEU A 15 -4.61 -1.68 -4.58
CA LEU A 15 -3.94 -0.49 -4.02
C LEU A 15 -2.45 -0.74 -3.76
N LEU A 16 -2.09 -1.92 -3.23
CA LEU A 16 -0.69 -2.29 -3.00
C LEU A 16 0.08 -2.46 -4.31
N GLU A 17 -0.53 -2.99 -5.37
CA GLU A 17 0.08 -3.07 -6.70
C GLU A 17 0.30 -1.69 -7.34
N GLN A 18 -0.61 -0.74 -7.11
CA GLN A 18 -0.40 0.65 -7.51
C GLN A 18 0.76 1.27 -6.74
N LEU A 19 0.85 1.00 -5.43
CA LEU A 19 1.96 1.45 -4.59
C LEU A 19 3.29 0.86 -5.05
N GLU A 20 3.33 -0.44 -5.35
CA GLU A 20 4.52 -1.12 -5.86
C GLU A 20 4.99 -0.49 -7.17
N ARG A 21 4.08 -0.22 -8.11
CA ARG A 21 4.44 0.44 -9.39
C ARG A 21 5.01 1.83 -9.16
N LEU A 22 4.39 2.62 -8.28
CA LEU A 22 4.85 3.96 -7.95
C LEU A 22 6.26 3.94 -7.33
N LEU A 23 6.52 3.06 -6.38
CA LEU A 23 7.82 2.94 -5.72
C LEU A 23 8.91 2.38 -6.66
N ASN A 24 8.59 1.41 -7.51
CA ASN A 24 9.53 0.90 -8.52
C ASN A 24 9.93 2.00 -9.52
N ALA A 25 8.99 2.85 -9.94
CA ALA A 25 9.29 3.96 -10.85
C ALA A 25 10.30 4.95 -10.25
N GLN A 26 10.37 5.02 -8.92
CA GLN A 26 11.30 5.87 -8.16
C GLN A 26 12.58 5.15 -7.73
N ASN A 27 12.79 3.90 -8.19
CA ASN A 27 13.88 3.03 -7.73
C ASN A 27 13.95 2.88 -6.20
N GLU A 28 12.84 3.05 -5.48
CA GLU A 28 12.82 2.97 -4.03
C GLU A 28 12.80 1.51 -3.60
N ARG A 29 13.84 1.03 -2.92
CA ARG A 29 14.01 -0.37 -2.52
C ARG A 29 13.62 -0.67 -1.07
N ASN A 30 13.65 0.32 -0.18
CA ASN A 30 13.44 0.10 1.25
C ASN A 30 11.98 -0.28 1.54
N TRP A 31 11.03 0.49 1.03
CA TRP A 31 9.60 0.28 1.24
C TRP A 31 9.02 -0.80 0.34
N LEU A 32 9.59 -0.99 -0.86
CA LEU A 32 9.17 -2.04 -1.79
C LEU A 32 9.17 -3.44 -1.16
N ARG A 33 10.12 -3.73 -0.26
CA ARG A 33 10.16 -5.02 0.43
C ARG A 33 8.88 -5.28 1.24
N GLY A 34 8.42 -4.29 1.99
CA GLY A 34 7.21 -4.41 2.80
C GLY A 34 5.94 -4.46 1.93
N VAL A 35 5.88 -3.64 0.87
CA VAL A 35 4.75 -3.67 -0.08
C VAL A 35 4.63 -5.04 -0.74
N ARG A 36 5.74 -5.61 -1.24
CA ARG A 36 5.74 -6.95 -1.87
C ARG A 36 5.36 -8.05 -0.90
N ALA A 37 5.78 -7.96 0.36
CA ALA A 37 5.36 -8.91 1.38
C ALA A 37 3.85 -8.85 1.62
N ALA A 38 3.26 -7.64 1.72
CA ALA A 38 1.81 -7.50 1.84
C ALA A 38 1.04 -8.00 0.60
N ILE A 39 1.57 -7.77 -0.61
CA ILE A 39 1.00 -8.32 -1.85
C ILE A 39 1.02 -9.84 -1.84
N ALA A 40 2.13 -10.46 -1.39
CA ALA A 40 2.26 -11.92 -1.35
C ALA A 40 1.23 -12.58 -0.43
N GLU A 41 0.86 -11.94 0.68
CA GLU A 41 -0.22 -12.41 1.56
C GLU A 41 -1.59 -12.32 0.87
N LEU A 42 -1.83 -11.23 0.13
CA LEU A 42 -3.12 -10.95 -0.53
C LEU A 42 -3.28 -11.55 -1.93
N ARG A 43 -2.26 -12.23 -2.47
CA ARG A 43 -2.31 -12.75 -3.85
C ARG A 43 -2.28 -14.27 -3.87
N GLN A 44 -3.24 -14.87 -4.57
CA GLN A 44 -3.25 -16.30 -4.89
C GLN A 44 -2.37 -16.62 -6.10
N PRO A 45 -2.02 -17.90 -6.35
CA PRO A 45 -1.24 -18.29 -7.53
C PRO A 45 -1.86 -17.90 -8.87
N ASP A 46 -3.20 -17.81 -8.94
CA ASP A 46 -3.95 -17.35 -10.12
C ASP A 46 -4.06 -15.82 -10.23
N SER A 47 -3.32 -15.09 -9.38
CA SER A 47 -3.34 -13.63 -9.24
C SER A 47 -4.62 -13.03 -8.68
N SER A 48 -5.58 -13.85 -8.24
CA SER A 48 -6.77 -13.36 -7.53
C SER A 48 -6.47 -12.97 -6.08
N ALA A 49 -7.41 -12.26 -5.45
CA ALA A 49 -7.27 -11.80 -4.08
C ALA A 49 -7.46 -12.94 -3.07
N ASN A 50 -6.55 -13.03 -2.10
CA ASN A 50 -6.59 -13.97 -1.00
C ASN A 50 -7.19 -13.32 0.25
N ALA A 51 -8.49 -13.54 0.50
CA ALA A 51 -9.15 -13.02 1.70
C ALA A 51 -8.55 -13.53 3.01
N ALA A 52 -8.02 -14.76 3.04
CA ALA A 52 -7.39 -15.34 4.23
C ALA A 52 -6.10 -14.61 4.63
N GLY A 53 -5.40 -13.98 3.67
CA GLY A 53 -4.18 -13.21 3.92
C GLY A 53 -4.42 -11.76 4.34
N PHE A 54 -5.68 -11.32 4.44
CA PHE A 54 -6.01 -9.91 4.69
C PHE A 54 -5.41 -9.38 5.98
N GLU A 55 -5.55 -10.09 7.10
CA GLU A 55 -5.01 -9.64 8.39
C GLU A 55 -3.48 -9.64 8.43
N ASN A 56 -2.82 -10.56 7.70
CA ASN A 56 -1.36 -10.54 7.58
C ASN A 56 -0.87 -9.33 6.77
N ALA A 57 -1.48 -9.07 5.61
CA ALA A 57 -1.15 -7.91 4.79
C ALA A 57 -1.42 -6.59 5.53
N ARG A 58 -2.54 -6.52 6.27
CA ARG A 58 -2.85 -5.42 7.18
C ARG A 58 -1.73 -5.22 8.19
N SER A 59 -1.33 -6.28 8.91
CA SER A 59 -0.28 -6.22 9.93
C SER A 59 1.06 -5.71 9.36
N ILE A 60 1.45 -6.20 8.18
CA ILE A 60 2.66 -5.77 7.48
C ILE A 60 2.57 -4.27 7.14
N TYR A 61 1.50 -3.84 6.48
CA TYR A 61 1.33 -2.45 6.05
C TYR A 61 1.30 -1.47 7.23
N LEU A 62 0.58 -1.82 8.29
CA LEU A 62 0.50 -0.99 9.49
C LEU A 62 1.85 -0.92 10.20
N SER A 63 2.61 -2.01 10.26
CA SER A 63 3.96 -2.02 10.82
C SER A 63 4.92 -1.12 10.03
N MET A 64 4.81 -1.08 8.70
CA MET A 64 5.60 -0.15 7.86
C MET A 64 5.26 1.32 8.16
N THR A 65 4.00 1.59 8.47
CA THR A 65 3.46 2.94 8.66
C THR A 65 3.61 3.41 10.11
N SER A 66 3.75 2.49 11.07
CA SER A 66 3.93 2.78 12.49
C SER A 66 5.37 3.14 12.85
N GLY A 67 5.55 4.18 13.67
CA GLY A 67 6.85 4.63 14.19
C GLY A 67 7.29 6.00 13.63
N GLY A 68 8.10 6.75 14.40
CA GLY A 68 8.70 7.99 13.91
C GLY A 68 9.76 7.68 12.86
N ARG A 69 9.66 8.28 11.67
CA ARG A 69 10.42 7.96 10.43
C ARG A 69 9.96 6.72 9.66
N GLY A 70 8.71 6.29 9.82
CA GLY A 70 8.11 5.20 9.05
C GLY A 70 7.73 5.58 7.62
N PHE A 71 7.07 4.66 6.90
CA PHE A 71 6.58 4.87 5.54
C PHE A 71 5.59 6.05 5.42
N SER A 72 4.95 6.43 6.52
CA SER A 72 4.08 7.61 6.63
C SER A 72 4.81 8.92 6.34
N GLU A 73 6.11 9.00 6.62
CA GLU A 73 6.94 10.20 6.42
C GLU A 73 7.73 10.15 5.10
N TYR A 74 7.58 9.09 4.30
CA TYR A 74 8.25 8.99 3.01
C TYR A 74 7.64 9.96 1.98
N PHE A 75 8.51 10.65 1.26
CA PHE A 75 8.15 11.50 0.12
C PHE A 75 9.02 11.14 -1.07
N ILE A 76 8.41 11.20 -2.25
CA ILE A 76 9.11 11.06 -3.53
C ILE A 76 9.78 12.41 -3.83
N TRP A 77 11.09 12.38 -4.07
CA TRP A 77 11.85 13.57 -4.44
C TRP A 77 12.28 13.48 -5.90
N ASP A 78 11.82 14.41 -6.72
CA ASP A 78 12.26 14.63 -8.10
C ASP A 78 12.82 16.06 -8.21
N SER A 79 13.78 16.25 -9.13
CA SER A 79 14.31 17.58 -9.45
C SER A 79 13.27 18.53 -10.04
N ASP A 80 12.23 17.98 -10.66
CA ASP A 80 11.07 18.71 -11.16
C ASP A 80 9.99 18.80 -10.05
N GLU A 81 9.66 20.03 -9.66
CA GLU A 81 8.73 20.29 -8.55
C GLU A 81 7.31 19.78 -8.87
N ASP A 82 6.82 20.01 -10.09
CA ASP A 82 5.49 19.57 -10.51
C ASP A 82 5.38 18.04 -10.53
N THR A 83 6.43 17.35 -10.99
CA THR A 83 6.53 15.89 -10.96
C THR A 83 6.54 15.38 -9.52
N SER A 84 7.29 16.01 -8.62
CA SER A 84 7.32 15.68 -7.19
C SER A 84 5.94 15.84 -6.54
N LEU A 85 5.26 16.97 -6.77
CA LEU A 85 3.94 17.25 -6.22
C LEU A 85 2.91 16.24 -6.71
N SER A 86 2.91 15.94 -8.01
CA SER A 86 1.99 14.96 -8.61
C SER A 86 2.23 13.54 -8.08
N ALA A 87 3.48 13.11 -7.95
CA ALA A 87 3.83 11.79 -7.44
C ALA A 87 3.47 11.64 -5.95
N ASN A 88 3.73 12.66 -5.13
CA ASN A 88 3.38 12.64 -3.72
C ASN A 88 1.86 12.70 -3.50
N SER A 89 1.12 13.47 -4.31
CA SER A 89 -0.35 13.47 -4.26
C SER A 89 -0.94 12.08 -4.51
N LYS A 90 -0.42 11.35 -5.52
CA LYS A 90 -0.81 9.95 -5.78
C LYS A 90 -0.43 9.03 -4.62
N LEU A 91 0.78 9.18 -4.10
CA LEU A 91 1.26 8.40 -2.96
C LEU A 91 0.35 8.58 -1.73
N ASP A 92 -0.04 9.83 -1.43
CA ASP A 92 -0.92 10.17 -0.30
C ASP A 92 -2.32 9.59 -0.47
N GLN A 93 -2.88 9.66 -1.67
CA GLN A 93 -4.19 9.06 -1.97
C GLN A 93 -4.17 7.55 -1.75
N ILE A 94 -3.13 6.85 -2.22
CA ILE A 94 -2.97 5.40 -2.02
C ILE A 94 -2.82 5.10 -0.52
N ARG A 95 -1.95 5.83 0.19
CA ARG A 95 -1.73 5.65 1.63
C ARG A 95 -3.02 5.84 2.42
N LYS A 96 -3.77 6.91 2.16
CA LYS A 96 -5.05 7.18 2.81
C LYS A 96 -6.07 6.07 2.55
N SER A 97 -6.14 5.57 1.31
CA SER A 97 -7.06 4.51 0.93
C SER A 97 -6.72 3.19 1.63
N LEU A 98 -5.43 2.82 1.67
CA LEU A 98 -4.96 1.65 2.39
C LEU A 98 -5.19 1.78 3.90
N TRP A 99 -4.96 2.97 4.48
CA TRP A 99 -5.20 3.22 5.90
C TRP A 99 -6.67 3.00 6.27
N LEU A 100 -7.61 3.60 5.53
CA LEU A 100 -9.05 3.43 5.78
C LEU A 100 -9.50 1.99 5.58
N LEU A 101 -8.97 1.31 4.55
CA LEU A 101 -9.28 -0.09 4.28
C LEU A 101 -8.84 -1.02 5.43
N PHE A 102 -7.64 -0.78 5.97
CA PHE A 102 -7.02 -1.60 7.00
C PHE A 102 -7.38 -1.18 8.43
N ASN A 103 -7.85 0.05 8.65
CA ASN A 103 -8.31 0.57 9.93
C ASN A 103 -9.68 1.24 9.77
N PRO A 104 -10.76 0.47 9.54
CA PRO A 104 -12.09 1.03 9.28
C PRO A 104 -12.71 1.75 10.51
N ASP A 105 -12.19 1.49 11.71
CA ASP A 105 -12.70 2.07 12.97
C ASP A 105 -12.01 3.41 13.35
N ARG A 106 -11.24 4.02 12.45
CA ARG A 106 -10.51 5.30 12.67
C ARG A 106 -10.63 6.23 11.48
#